data_AF-A0A1A6HKH5-F1
#
_entry.id   AF-A0A1A6HKH5-F1
#
_cell.length_a   1.000
_cell.length_b   1.000
_cell.length_c   1.000
_cell.angle_alpha   90.00
_cell.angle_beta   90.00
_cell.angle_gamma   90.00
#
_symmetry.space_group_name_H-M   'P 1'
#
loop_
_entity.id
_entity.type
_entity.pdbx_description
1 polymer ?
#
loop_
_entity_poly.entity_id
_entity_poly.type
_entity_poly.pdbx_seq_one_letter_code
_entity_poly.pdbx_strand_id
1 'polypeptide(L)'
;MGGKVPPATHKTKPEENIKEEKRENKTEENVKTDELSSEESDLEIDCEGVIDPDTDAPQEMGDENAEITEEMMDQANEKKGAAIEALNDGE
;
A
#
# COMPACT_ATOMS: atom_id res chain seq x y z
N MET A 1 -6.08 -28.04 14.99
CA MET A 1 -4.65 -28.20 15.37
C MET A 1 -3.93 -26.94 14.96
N GLY A 2 -3.40 -26.15 15.91
CA GLY A 2 -2.66 -24.92 15.62
C GLY A 2 -1.19 -25.10 15.96
N GLY A 3 -0.30 -24.93 14.98
CA GLY A 3 1.14 -24.96 15.17
C GLY A 3 1.64 -23.69 15.87
N LYS A 4 2.67 -23.81 16.70
CA LYS A 4 3.25 -22.67 17.43
C LYS A 4 4.43 -22.09 16.66
N VAL A 5 4.45 -20.76 16.51
CA VAL A 5 5.54 -20.01 15.88
C VAL A 5 6.73 -19.93 16.85
N PRO A 6 7.99 -20.18 16.39
CA PRO A 6 9.16 -20.06 17.26
C PRO A 6 9.51 -18.58 17.53
N PRO A 7 10.07 -18.26 18.72
CA PRO A 7 10.42 -16.90 19.09
C PRO A 7 11.64 -16.39 18.30
N ALA A 8 11.56 -15.14 17.84
CA ALA A 8 12.64 -14.48 17.12
C ALA A 8 13.83 -14.18 18.05
N THR A 9 15.03 -14.46 17.57
CA THR A 9 16.28 -14.16 18.28
C THR A 9 16.56 -12.66 18.20
N HIS A 10 16.41 -11.95 19.31
CA HIS A 10 16.90 -10.57 19.44
C HIS A 10 18.43 -10.58 19.40
N LYS A 11 19.03 -10.11 18.30
CA LYS A 11 20.44 -9.74 18.30
C LYS A 11 20.57 -8.23 18.52
N THR A 12 21.19 -7.94 19.66
CA THR A 12 21.59 -6.68 20.25
C THR A 12 22.35 -5.79 19.26
N LYS A 13 22.06 -4.48 19.29
CA LYS A 13 22.90 -3.42 18.71
C LYS A 13 24.26 -3.38 19.42
N PRO A 14 25.30 -2.80 18.79
CA PRO A 14 25.88 -1.61 19.40
C PRO A 14 26.06 -0.44 18.41
N GLU A 15 26.08 0.76 18.98
CA GLU A 15 26.26 2.07 18.35
C GLU A 15 27.69 2.32 17.82
N GLU A 16 27.73 3.28 16.90
CA GLU A 16 28.79 4.24 16.59
C GLU A 16 30.04 3.78 15.82
N ASN A 17 30.20 4.30 14.59
CA ASN A 17 31.47 4.82 14.08
C ASN A 17 31.20 5.66 12.81
N ILE A 18 31.51 6.96 12.90
CA ILE A 18 31.55 7.92 11.80
C ILE A 18 32.80 7.62 10.96
N LYS A 19 32.63 7.39 9.64
CA LYS A 19 33.60 7.81 8.62
C LYS A 19 32.94 7.82 7.24
N GLU A 20 32.86 8.99 6.63
CA GLU A 20 32.59 9.15 5.20
C GLU A 20 33.65 8.38 4.40
N GLU A 21 33.22 7.49 3.48
CA GLU A 21 33.98 7.21 2.27
C GLU A 21 33.04 6.84 1.13
N LYS A 22 32.99 7.77 0.17
CA LYS A 22 32.38 7.70 -1.15
C LYS A 22 32.69 6.39 -1.89
N ARG A 23 31.63 5.68 -2.33
CA ARG A 23 31.51 5.20 -3.71
C ARG A 23 30.08 4.77 -4.01
N GLU A 24 29.51 5.51 -4.96
CA GLU A 24 28.33 5.16 -5.75
C GLU A 24 28.39 3.69 -6.17
N ASN A 25 27.28 2.98 -6.07
CA ASN A 25 26.92 1.79 -6.85
C ASN A 25 25.41 1.57 -6.65
N LYS A 26 24.58 2.42 -7.27
CA LYS A 26 23.12 2.25 -7.39
C LYS A 26 22.73 2.48 -8.85
N THR A 27 23.28 1.68 -9.76
CA THR A 27 23.13 1.95 -11.21
C THR A 27 23.13 0.70 -12.09
N GLU A 28 22.53 -0.41 -11.66
CA GLU A 28 22.32 -1.55 -12.57
C GLU A 28 20.86 -2.03 -12.67
N GLU A 29 20.00 -1.73 -11.68
CA GLU A 29 18.57 -2.09 -11.77
C GLU A 29 17.72 -1.00 -12.45
N ASN A 30 18.13 0.27 -12.39
CA ASN A 30 17.38 1.38 -13.00
C ASN A 30 17.59 1.53 -14.52
N VAL A 31 18.63 0.91 -15.08
CA VAL A 31 18.97 1.09 -16.51
C VAL A 31 18.10 0.20 -17.41
N LYS A 32 17.60 -0.93 -16.90
CA LYS A 32 16.90 -1.91 -17.73
C LYS A 32 15.40 -1.65 -17.88
N THR A 33 14.82 -0.83 -17.01
CA THR A 33 13.38 -0.51 -17.00
C THR A 33 13.06 0.67 -17.93
N ASP A 34 13.99 1.62 -18.08
CA ASP A 34 13.81 2.84 -18.87
C ASP A 34 13.81 2.57 -20.39
N GLU A 35 14.69 1.67 -20.86
CA GLU A 35 14.73 1.25 -22.27
C GLU A 35 13.45 0.48 -22.70
N LEU A 36 12.87 -0.33 -21.81
CA LEU A 36 11.65 -1.09 -22.11
C LEU A 36 10.38 -0.22 -22.13
N SER A 37 10.38 0.89 -21.41
CA SER A 37 9.24 1.83 -21.39
C SER A 37 9.17 2.68 -22.65
N SER A 38 10.31 2.91 -23.31
CA SER A 38 10.40 3.82 -24.46
C SER A 38 9.92 3.17 -25.75
N GLU A 39 10.29 1.90 -26.00
CA GLU A 39 10.04 1.19 -27.26
C GLU A 39 8.56 0.78 -27.46
N GLU A 40 7.77 0.68 -26.39
CA GLU A 40 6.34 0.31 -26.43
C GLU A 40 5.39 1.54 -26.50
N SER A 41 5.93 2.77 -26.40
CA SER A 41 5.12 4.00 -26.25
C SER A 41 4.86 4.78 -27.55
N ASP A 42 5.36 4.32 -28.71
CA ASP A 42 5.20 4.98 -30.02
C ASP A 42 3.80 4.82 -30.64
N LEU A 43 2.81 4.37 -29.86
CA LEU A 43 1.41 4.29 -30.26
C LEU A 43 0.62 5.47 -29.70
N GLU A 44 -0.12 6.16 -30.57
CA GLU A 44 -1.10 7.16 -30.15
C GLU A 44 -2.22 6.45 -29.36
N ILE A 45 -2.21 6.63 -28.03
CA ILE A 45 -3.28 6.12 -27.16
C ILE A 45 -4.40 7.16 -27.11
N ASP A 46 -5.64 6.73 -27.28
CA ASP A 46 -6.82 7.57 -27.09
C ASP A 46 -6.96 7.97 -25.63
N CYS A 47 -7.16 9.27 -25.39
CA CYS A 47 -7.36 9.84 -24.05
C CYS A 47 -8.84 10.12 -23.76
N GLU A 48 -9.79 9.69 -24.62
CA GLU A 48 -11.22 9.82 -24.35
C GLU A 48 -11.60 9.10 -23.04
N GLY A 49 -12.19 9.85 -22.10
CA GLY A 49 -12.57 9.34 -20.78
C GLY A 49 -11.46 9.35 -19.72
N VAL A 50 -10.23 9.77 -20.05
CA VAL A 50 -9.18 10.00 -19.05
C VAL A 50 -9.52 11.25 -18.24
N ILE A 51 -9.53 11.11 -16.91
CA ILE A 51 -9.74 12.20 -15.97
C ILE A 51 -8.45 12.49 -15.20
N ASP A 52 -8.32 13.71 -14.69
CA ASP A 52 -7.23 14.09 -13.80
C ASP A 52 -7.26 13.25 -12.50
N PRO A 53 -6.10 13.01 -11.88
CA PRO A 53 -6.04 12.30 -10.61
C PRO A 53 -6.74 13.10 -9.50
N ASP A 54 -7.34 12.38 -8.56
CA ASP A 54 -7.86 12.97 -7.33
C ASP A 54 -6.72 13.49 -6.45
N THR A 55 -6.96 14.64 -5.81
CA THR A 55 -6.03 15.30 -4.88
C THR A 55 -6.58 15.38 -3.45
N ASP A 56 -7.72 14.73 -3.20
CA ASP A 56 -8.31 14.61 -1.88
C ASP A 56 -7.38 13.89 -0.90
N ALA A 57 -7.65 14.10 0.38
CA ALA A 57 -6.94 13.41 1.44
C ALA A 57 -7.10 11.88 1.29
N PRO A 58 -6.12 11.09 1.74
CA PRO A 58 -6.27 9.64 1.77
C PRO A 58 -7.55 9.21 2.49
N GLN A 59 -8.22 8.19 1.96
CA GLN A 59 -9.40 7.61 2.59
C GLN A 59 -9.08 7.10 4.00
N GLU A 60 -10.06 7.18 4.90
CA GLU A 60 -9.91 6.65 6.26
C GLU A 60 -9.85 5.11 6.24
N MET A 61 -8.80 4.54 6.83
CA MET A 61 -8.59 3.09 6.90
C MET A 61 -8.84 2.50 8.31
N GLY A 62 -9.23 3.33 9.27
CA GLY A 62 -9.38 2.93 10.68
C GLY A 62 -8.04 2.69 11.39
N ASP A 63 -8.10 2.06 12.58
CA ASP A 63 -6.94 1.68 13.38
C ASP A 63 -6.68 0.17 13.30
N GLU A 64 -5.54 -0.21 12.71
CA GLU A 64 -5.12 -1.61 12.56
C GLU A 64 -4.87 -2.32 13.90
N ASN A 65 -4.57 -1.58 14.97
CA ASN A 65 -4.25 -2.13 16.30
C ASN A 65 -5.43 -2.09 17.27
N ALA A 66 -6.59 -1.57 16.84
CA ALA A 66 -7.77 -1.52 17.68
C ALA A 66 -8.28 -2.92 18.00
N GLU A 67 -8.69 -3.13 19.26
CA GLU A 67 -9.36 -4.36 19.65
C GLU A 67 -10.77 -4.38 19.07
N ILE A 68 -11.06 -5.38 18.23
CA ILE A 68 -12.38 -5.56 17.65
C ILE A 68 -13.23 -6.41 18.59
N THR A 69 -14.27 -5.78 19.16
CA THR A 69 -15.26 -6.45 20.02
C THR A 69 -16.41 -7.04 19.21
N GLU A 70 -17.17 -7.95 19.81
CA GLU A 70 -18.36 -8.57 19.17
C GLU A 70 -19.41 -7.53 18.78
N GLU A 71 -19.69 -6.56 19.66
CA GLU A 71 -20.60 -5.46 19.37
C GLU A 71 -20.15 -4.62 18.16
N MET A 72 -18.84 -4.37 18.02
CA MET A 72 -18.30 -3.65 16.87
C MET A 72 -18.44 -4.43 15.57
N MET A 73 -18.32 -5.76 15.60
CA MET A 73 -18.55 -6.61 14.43
C MET A 73 -20.00 -6.55 13.96
N ASP A 74 -20.95 -6.62 14.90
CA ASP A 74 -22.38 -6.54 14.58
C ASP A 74 -22.74 -5.18 13.97
N GLN A 75 -22.28 -4.08 14.57
CA GLN A 75 -22.49 -2.74 14.04
C GLN A 75 -21.85 -2.54 12.65
N ALA A 76 -20.66 -3.10 12.42
CA ALA A 76 -20.00 -3.03 11.12
C ALA A 76 -20.79 -3.81 10.04
N ASN A 77 -21.34 -4.97 10.40
CA ASN A 77 -22.19 -5.76 9.49
C ASN A 77 -23.49 -5.03 9.13
N GLU A 78 -24.13 -4.37 10.10
CA GLU A 78 -25.32 -3.54 9.85
C GLU A 78 -24.99 -2.38 8.89
N LYS A 79 -23.92 -1.63 9.16
CA LYS A 79 -23.46 -0.52 8.30
C LYS A 79 -23.07 -0.99 6.90
N LYS A 80 -22.45 -2.17 6.77
CA LYS A 80 -22.17 -2.78 5.47
C LYS A 80 -23.45 -3.02 4.68
N GLY A 81 -24.50 -3.52 5.34
CA GLY A 81 -25.81 -3.70 4.71
C GLY A 81 -26.38 -2.38 4.18
N ALA A 82 -26.39 -1.34 5.02
CA ALA A 82 -26.87 -0.02 4.64
C ALA A 82 -26.06 0.61 3.49
N ALA A 83 -24.72 0.46 3.49
CA ALA A 83 -23.88 0.96 2.42
C ALA A 83 -24.14 0.24 1.08
N ILE A 84 -24.43 -1.07 1.11
CA ILE A 84 -24.81 -1.83 -0.09
C ILE A 84 -26.18 -1.36 -0.59
N GLU A 85 -27.13 -1.08 0.31
CA GLU A 85 -28.45 -0.54 -0.06
C GLU A 85 -28.32 0.81 -0.75
N ALA A 86 -27.59 1.76 -0.16
CA ALA A 86 -27.33 3.07 -0.77
C ALA A 86 -26.64 2.97 -2.15
N LEU A 87 -25.67 2.05 -2.29
CA LEU A 87 -25.01 1.80 -3.59
C LEU A 87 -25.99 1.29 -4.65
N ASN A 88 -26.97 0.47 -4.27
CA ASN A 88 -27.98 -0.05 -5.20
C ASN A 88 -29.01 1.02 -5.61
N ASP A 89 -29.35 1.91 -4.68
CA ASP A 89 -30.29 3.01 -4.93
C ASP A 89 -29.62 4.18 -5.71
N GLY A 90 -28.28 4.24 -5.69
CA GLY A 90 -27.50 5.28 -6.37
C GLY A 90 -27.57 6.63 -5.66
N GLU A 91 -27.81 6.60 -4.34
CA GLU A 91 -27.89 7.76 -3.46
C GLU A 91 -26.50 8.30 -3.04
#